data_AF-A0A7W1SRK2-F1
#
_entry.id   AF-A0A7W1SRK2-F1
#
_cell.length_a   1.000
_cell.length_b   1.000
_cell.length_c   1.000
_cell.angle_alpha   90.00
_cell.angle_beta   90.00
_cell.angle_gamma   90.00
#
_symmetry.space_group_name_H-M   'P 1'
#
loop_
_entity.id
_entity.type
_entity.pdbx_description
1 polymer ?
#
loop_
_entity_poly.entity_id
_entity_poly.type
_entity_poly.pdbx_seq_one_letter_code
_entity_poly.pdbx_strand_id
1 'polypeptide(L)' 'MIVVIRFLIGPTLADRVVALDLLVTIGIGIISIHSIASGHAAYLDIAMILALIAFLSTIAFAYYLKRRGKE' A
#
# COMPACT_ATOMS: atom_id res chain seq x y z
N MET A 1 0.15 -11.92 -6.44
CA MET A 1 -0.03 -13.07 -5.52
C MET A 1 1.21 -13.35 -4.67
N ILE A 2 2.44 -13.31 -5.21
CA ILE A 2 3.71 -13.40 -4.43
C ILE A 2 3.82 -12.41 -3.28
N VAL A 3 3.28 -11.19 -3.43
CA VAL A 3 3.24 -10.15 -2.38
C VAL A 3 2.44 -10.60 -1.15
N VAL A 4 1.32 -11.33 -1.36
CA VAL A 4 0.47 -11.84 -0.28
C VAL A 4 1.21 -12.92 0.52
N ILE A 5 2.00 -13.75 -0.16
CA ILE A 5 2.83 -14.77 0.48
C ILE A 5 3.93 -14.11 1.33
N ARG A 6 4.56 -13.04 0.82
CA ARG A 6 5.52 -12.23 1.58
C ARG A 6 4.88 -11.53 2.79
N PHE A 7 3.66 -11.02 2.67
CA PHE A 7 2.92 -10.43 3.79
C PHE A 7 2.69 -11.43 4.93
N LEU A 8 2.32 -12.67 4.58
CA LEU A 8 2.01 -13.72 5.57
C LEU A 8 3.26 -14.36 6.20
N ILE A 9 4.31 -14.59 5.41
CA ILE A 9 5.50 -15.37 5.82
C ILE A 9 6.70 -14.44 6.15
N GLY A 10 6.58 -13.14 5.91
CA GLY A 10 7.64 -12.16 6.11
C GLY A 10 8.26 -12.24 7.51
N PRO A 11 9.58 -12.53 7.61
CA PRO A 11 10.26 -12.76 8.88
C PRO A 11 10.46 -11.48 9.69
N THR A 12 10.45 -10.31 9.04
CA THR A 12 10.59 -9.01 9.70
C THR A 12 9.31 -8.20 9.58
N LEU A 13 9.03 -7.36 10.60
CA LEU A 13 7.90 -6.43 10.56
C LEU A 13 8.00 -5.46 9.37
N ALA A 14 9.22 -5.08 8.98
CA ALA A 14 9.47 -4.24 7.82
C ALA A 14 9.05 -4.92 6.50
N ASP A 15 9.39 -6.20 6.30
CA ASP A 15 9.01 -6.96 5.09
C ASP A 15 7.49 -7.07 4.93
N ARG A 16 6.76 -7.24 6.04
CA ARG A 16 5.29 -7.27 6.03
C ARG A 16 4.67 -5.93 5.63
N VAL A 17 5.24 -4.82 6.09
CA VAL A 17 4.70 -3.50 5.75
C VAL A 17 5.02 -3.10 4.31
N VAL A 18 6.21 -3.42 3.82
CA VAL A 18 6.52 -3.27 2.40
C VAL A 18 5.61 -4.13 1.55
N ALA A 19 5.31 -5.37 1.96
CA ALA A 19 4.35 -6.22 1.26
C ALA A 19 2.92 -5.66 1.29
N LEU A 20 2.50 -5.03 2.39
CA LEU A 20 1.19 -4.39 2.49
C LEU A 20 1.11 -3.16 1.56
N ASP A 21 2.15 -2.33 1.54
CA ASP A 21 2.25 -1.16 0.64
C ASP A 21 2.11 -1.59 -0.83
N LEU A 22 2.88 -2.60 -1.25
CA LEU A 22 2.81 -3.15 -2.61
C LEU A 22 1.42 -3.72 -2.95
N LEU A 23 0.72 -4.33 -1.99
CA LEU A 23 -0.65 -4.83 -2.16
C LEU A 23 -1.63 -3.69 -2.45
N VAL A 24 -1.51 -2.58 -1.70
CA VAL A 24 -2.36 -1.41 -1.90
C VAL A 24 -2.03 -0.72 -3.23
N THR A 25 -0.75 -0.59 -3.60
CA THR A 25 -0.34 -0.06 -4.91
C THR A 25 -0.93 -0.87 -6.08
N ILE A 26 -0.93 -2.20 -5.98
CA ILE A 26 -1.56 -3.05 -6.99
C ILE A 26 -3.08 -2.80 -7.05
N GLY A 27 -3.74 -2.68 -5.90
CA GLY A 27 -5.16 -2.33 -5.82
C GLY A 27 -5.48 -1.00 -6.50
N ILE A 28 -4.67 0.03 -6.25
CA ILE A 28 -4.76 1.34 -6.92
C ILE A 28 -4.58 1.19 -8.43
N GLY A 29 -3.61 0.39 -8.88
CA GLY A 29 -3.43 0.11 -10.31
C GLY A 29 -4.66 -0.52 -10.96
N ILE A 30 -5.32 -1.46 -10.27
CA ILE A 30 -6.57 -2.07 -10.74
C ILE A 30 -7.69 -1.03 -10.82
N ILE A 31 -7.84 -0.17 -9.81
CA ILE A 31 -8.85 0.90 -9.80
C ILE A 31 -8.58 1.90 -10.94
N SER A 32 -7.32 2.26 -11.17
CA SER A 32 -6.92 3.16 -12.25
C SER A 32 -7.24 2.58 -13.63
N ILE A 33 -6.95 1.29 -13.86
CA ILE A 33 -7.32 0.61 -15.11
C ILE A 33 -8.85 0.56 -15.25
N HIS A 34 -9.56 0.28 -14.15
CA HIS A 34 -11.03 0.26 -14.15
C HIS A 34 -11.64 1.63 -14.43
N SER A 35 -11.02 2.72 -13.95
CA SER A 35 -11.44 4.10 -14.25
C SER A 35 -11.38 4.40 -15.75
N ILE A 36 -10.31 3.96 -16.41
CA ILE A 36 -10.15 4.12 -17.86
C ILE A 36 -11.20 3.30 -18.60
N ALA A 37 -11.43 2.04 -18.17
CA ALA A 37 -12.41 1.15 -18.80
C ALA A 37 -13.86 1.63 -18.64
N SER A 38 -14.19 2.27 -17.52
CA SER A 38 -15.53 2.78 -17.21
C SER A 38 -15.79 4.20 -17.72
N GLY A 39 -14.75 4.92 -18.16
CA GLY A 39 -14.86 6.31 -18.65
C GLY A 39 -15.20 7.34 -17.56
N HIS A 40 -15.28 6.93 -16.30
CA HIS A 40 -15.59 7.80 -15.17
C HIS A 40 -14.30 8.18 -14.43
N ALA A 41 -13.87 9.43 -14.60
CA ALA A 41 -12.67 9.98 -13.95
C ALA A 41 -12.78 10.05 -12.41
N ALA A 42 -13.99 10.00 -11.85
CA ALA A 42 -14.20 9.98 -10.40
C ALA A 42 -13.51 8.78 -9.70
N TYR A 43 -13.34 7.65 -10.41
CA TYR A 43 -12.60 6.51 -9.85
C TYR A 43 -11.09 6.78 -9.72
N LEU A 44 -10.52 7.64 -10.58
CA LEU A 44 -9.13 8.08 -10.47
C LEU A 44 -8.94 8.98 -9.24
N ASP A 45 -9.89 9.85 -8.91
CA ASP A 45 -9.82 10.68 -7.70
C ASP A 45 -9.77 9.81 -6.43
N ILE A 46 -10.63 8.78 -6.38
CA ILE A 46 -10.62 7.80 -5.27
C ILE A 46 -9.29 7.05 -5.21
N ALA A 47 -8.77 6.61 -6.37
CA ALA A 47 -7.48 5.91 -6.46
C ALA A 47 -6.32 6.79 -5.96
N MET A 48 -6.32 8.08 -6.29
CA MET A 48 -5.31 9.04 -5.83
C MET A 48 -5.36 9.25 -4.31
N ILE A 49 -6.56 9.42 -3.74
CA ILE A 49 -6.72 9.59 -2.29
C ILE A 49 -6.23 8.32 -1.56
N LEU A 50 -6.61 7.14 -2.05
CA LEU A 50 -6.13 5.86 -1.50
C LEU A 50 -4.61 5.72 -1.60
N ALA A 51 -3.99 6.16 -2.70
CA ALA A 51 -2.54 6.16 -2.86
C ALA A 51 -1.83 7.00 -1.81
N LEU A 52 -2.33 8.21 -1.55
CA LEU A 52 -1.76 9.11 -0.56
C LEU A 52 -1.90 8.54 0.87
N ILE A 53 -3.06 7.98 1.20
CA ILE A 53 -3.31 7.36 2.53
C ILE A 53 -2.41 6.13 2.73
N ALA A 54 -2.27 5.29 1.70
CA ALA A 54 -1.42 4.11 1.75
C ALA A 54 0.04 4.49 2.01
N PHE A 55 0.55 5.47 1.23
CA PHE A 55 1.90 5.98 1.38
C PHE A 55 2.15 6.58 2.78
N LEU A 56 1.21 7.39 3.29
CA LEU A 56 1.32 7.95 4.63
C LEU A 56 1.34 6.86 5.71
N SER A 57 0.54 5.81 5.55
CA SER A 57 0.50 4.66 6.48
C SER A 57 1.85 3.94 6.54
N THR A 58 2.50 3.77 5.39
CA THR A 58 3.84 3.19 5.28
C THR A 58 4.89 4.06 5.99
N ILE A 59 4.84 5.39 5.82
CA ILE A 59 5.73 6.33 6.53
C ILE A 59 5.49 6.29 8.05
N ALA A 60 4.23 6.34 8.48
CA ALA A 60 3.87 6.29 9.90
C ALA A 60 4.39 5.01 10.56
N PHE A 61 4.29 3.88 9.85
CA PHE A 61 4.83 2.61 10.32
C PHE A 61 6.37 2.62 10.38
N ALA A 62 7.04 3.12 9.35
CA ALA A 62 8.50 3.24 9.34
C ALA A 62 8.99 4.13 10.51
N TYR A 63 8.27 5.22 10.79
CA TYR A 63 8.55 6.10 11.93
C TYR A 63 8.33 5.39 13.28
N TYR A 64 7.23 4.64 13.42
CA TYR A 64 6.94 3.86 14.62
C TYR A 64 8.02 2.80 14.90
N LEU A 65 8.44 2.07 13.86
CA LEU A 65 9.49 1.05 13.97
C LEU A 65 10.83 1.68 14.37
N LYS A 66 11.21 2.81 13.76
CA LYS A 66 12.42 3.56 14.13
C LYS A 66 12.39 4.05 15.58
N ARG A 67 11.21 4.41 16.10
CA ARG A 67 11.04 4.91 17.47
C ARG A 67 11.11 3.79 18.50
N ARG A 68 10.64 2.57 18.17
CA ARG A 68 10.75 1.39 19.06
C ARG A 68 12.13 0.74 19.11
N GLY A 69 12.94 0.86 18.07
CA GLY A 69 14.33 0.36 18.08
C GLY A 69 15.33 1.23 18.84
N LYS A 70 14.84 2.26 19.56
CA LYS A 70 15.65 3.24 20.28
C LYS A 70 15.47 3.17 21.81
N GLU A 71 14.85 2.10 22.30
CA GLU A 71 14.78 1.72 23.72
C GLU A 71 15.73 0.56 24.01
#